data_AF-A0A9D7RN57-F1
#
_entry.id   AF-A0A9D7RN57-F1
#
_cell.length_a   1.000
_cell.length_b   1.000
_cell.length_c   1.000
_cell.angle_alpha   90.00
_cell.angle_beta   90.00
_cell.angle_gamma   90.00
#
_symmetry.space_group_name_H-M   'P 1'
#
loop_
_entity.id
_entity.type
_entity.pdbx_description
1 polymer ?
#
loop_
_entity_poly.entity_id
_entity_poly.type
_entity_poly.pdbx_seq_one_letter_code
_entity_poly.pdbx_strand_id
1 'polypeptide(L)'
;MNSVSSIATSGISTAQLALGVAANNIANAQTAGYARQQVVALSQNGGGVRGSVTEAPGNPFGDYTADLLNAKSASYAVKANMVSLKTQDELLGRLLDVTA
;
A
#
# COMPACT_ATOMS: atom_id res chain seq x y z
N MET A 1 -17.16 -12.68 3.79
CA MET A 1 -16.81 -11.44 4.52
C MET A 1 -15.36 -11.41 5.02
N ASN A 2 -14.80 -12.51 5.57
CA ASN A 2 -13.37 -12.57 5.95
C ASN A 2 -12.38 -12.22 4.82
N SER A 3 -12.76 -12.44 3.56
CA SER A 3 -11.94 -12.08 2.41
C SER A 3 -11.81 -10.56 2.19
N VAL A 4 -12.84 -9.76 2.50
CA VAL A 4 -12.78 -8.30 2.28
C VAL A 4 -11.87 -7.63 3.29
N SER A 5 -11.98 -8.01 4.56
CA SER A 5 -11.11 -7.49 5.62
C SER A 5 -9.65 -7.91 5.40
N SER A 6 -9.39 -9.16 5.01
CA SER A 6 -8.03 -9.62 4.69
C SER A 6 -7.45 -8.96 3.43
N ILE A 7 -8.24 -8.75 2.38
CA ILE A 7 -7.81 -8.00 1.18
C ILE A 7 -7.48 -6.55 1.55
N ALA A 8 -8.36 -5.87 2.28
CA ALA A 8 -8.15 -4.48 2.63
C ALA A 8 -6.97 -4.27 3.59
N THR A 9 -6.81 -5.14 4.60
CA THR A 9 -5.66 -5.07 5.53
C THR A 9 -4.34 -5.38 4.83
N SER A 10 -4.30 -6.38 3.96
CA SER A 10 -3.09 -6.70 3.17
C SER A 10 -2.74 -5.58 2.17
N GLY A 11 -3.75 -4.96 1.55
CA GLY A 11 -3.60 -3.76 0.72
C GLY A 11 -3.07 -2.55 1.49
N ILE A 12 -3.58 -2.30 2.71
CA ILE A 12 -3.08 -1.23 3.60
C ILE A 12 -1.62 -1.49 3.97
N SER A 13 -1.28 -2.70 4.40
CA SER A 13 0.10 -3.06 4.77
C SER A 13 1.07 -2.86 3.61
N THR A 14 0.68 -3.28 2.40
CA THR A 14 1.49 -3.10 1.18
C THR A 14 1.62 -1.62 0.81
N ALA A 15 0.57 -0.82 0.96
CA ALA A 15 0.60 0.61 0.70
C ALA A 15 1.46 1.37 1.73
N GLN A 16 1.44 0.96 3.01
CA GLN A 16 2.34 1.50 4.03
C GLN A 16 3.81 1.18 3.72
N LEU A 17 4.09 -0.02 3.23
CA LEU A 17 5.43 -0.38 2.76
C LEU A 17 5.86 0.53 1.60
N ALA A 18 4.97 0.80 0.64
CA ALA A 18 5.24 1.69 -0.48
C ALA A 18 5.50 3.15 -0.04
N LEU A 19 4.78 3.64 0.99
CA LEU A 19 5.06 4.94 1.61
C LEU A 19 6.46 4.98 2.24
N GLY A 20 6.83 3.93 2.98
CA GLY A 20 8.15 3.82 3.60
C GLY A 20 9.27 3.79 2.57
N VAL A 21 9.11 3.05 1.48
CA VAL A 21 10.07 2.99 0.37
C VAL A 21 10.20 4.34 -0.34
N ALA A 22 9.09 5.02 -0.64
CA ALA A 22 9.13 6.36 -1.24
C ALA A 22 9.85 7.37 -0.33
N ALA A 23 9.58 7.33 0.98
CA ALA A 23 10.28 8.18 1.95
C ALA A 23 11.78 7.85 2.02
N ASN A 24 12.15 6.57 1.98
CA ASN A 24 13.55 6.14 1.98
C ASN A 24 14.29 6.60 0.72
N ASN A 25 13.66 6.45 -0.45
CA ASN A 25 14.22 6.94 -1.72
C ASN A 25 14.41 8.45 -1.72
N ILE A 26 13.42 9.21 -1.22
CA ILE A 26 13.51 10.67 -1.09
C ILE A 26 14.66 11.07 -0.16
N ALA A 27 14.76 10.43 1.01
CA ALA A 27 15.80 10.74 1.99
C ALA A 27 17.22 10.46 1.45
N ASN A 28 17.37 9.40 0.65
CA ASN A 28 18.64 8.98 0.08
C ASN A 28 18.88 9.49 -1.36
N ALA A 29 18.04 10.40 -1.87
CA ALA A 29 18.10 10.87 -3.25
C ALA A 29 19.44 11.54 -3.62
N GLN A 30 20.17 12.09 -2.64
CA GLN A 30 21.48 12.74 -2.83
C GLN A 30 22.64 11.88 -2.31
N THR A 31 22.38 10.65 -1.88
CA THR A 31 23.40 9.74 -1.35
C THR A 31 24.09 9.02 -2.51
N ALA A 32 25.40 9.24 -2.67
CA ALA A 32 26.18 8.60 -3.71
C ALA A 32 26.15 7.06 -3.55
N GLY A 33 25.87 6.35 -4.65
CA GLY A 33 25.81 4.88 -4.66
C GLY A 33 24.53 4.28 -4.05
N TYR A 34 23.54 5.08 -3.68
CA TYR A 34 22.25 4.55 -3.23
C TYR A 34 21.47 3.90 -4.39
N ALA A 35 21.09 2.64 -4.20
CA ALA A 35 20.20 1.92 -5.11
C ALA A 35 18.75 2.14 -4.67
N ARG A 36 17.93 2.75 -5.54
CA ARG A 36 16.52 3.01 -5.26
C ARG A 36 15.75 1.70 -5.11
N GLN A 37 14.72 1.76 -4.28
CA GLN A 37 13.87 0.61 -3.99
C GLN A 37 12.47 0.82 -4.56
N GLN A 38 11.78 -0.28 -4.83
CA GLN A 38 10.37 -0.28 -5.21
C GLN A 38 9.64 -1.39 -4.45
N VAL A 39 8.32 -1.26 -4.33
CA VAL A 39 7.46 -2.30 -3.77
C VAL A 39 6.78 -3.05 -4.90
N VAL A 40 6.96 -4.37 -4.91
CA VAL A 40 6.24 -5.29 -5.78
C VAL A 40 5.14 -5.95 -4.97
N ALA A 41 3.90 -5.83 -5.43
CA ALA A 41 2.74 -6.48 -4.82
C ALA A 41 2.49 -7.83 -5.49
N LEU A 42 2.55 -8.90 -4.71
CA LEU A 42 2.30 -10.27 -5.16
C LEU A 42 0.94 -10.74 -4.65
N SER A 43 0.09 -11.25 -5.53
CA SER A 43 -1.21 -11.81 -5.14
C SER A 43 -1.02 -13.03 -4.23
N GLN A 44 -1.83 -13.13 -3.17
CA GLN A 44 -1.80 -14.26 -2.25
C GLN A 44 -2.90 -15.26 -2.58
N ASN A 45 -2.62 -16.56 -2.34
CA ASN A 45 -3.64 -17.60 -2.42
C ASN A 45 -4.68 -17.36 -1.31
N GLY A 46 -5.96 -17.22 -1.69
CA GLY A 46 -7.04 -16.84 -0.76
C GLY A 46 -7.43 -15.34 -0.79
N GLY A 47 -6.76 -14.53 -1.61
CA GLY A 47 -7.06 -13.11 -1.80
C GLY A 47 -6.13 -12.18 -1.03
N GLY A 48 -6.01 -10.95 -1.53
CA GLY A 48 -5.11 -9.95 -0.98
C GLY A 48 -3.73 -9.96 -1.64
N VAL A 49 -2.82 -9.16 -1.08
CA VAL A 49 -1.50 -8.93 -1.66
C VAL A 49 -0.41 -8.92 -0.58
N ARG A 50 0.76 -9.43 -0.94
CA ARG A 50 1.98 -9.30 -0.15
C ARG A 50 2.93 -8.34 -0.85
N GLY A 51 3.25 -7.23 -0.19
CA GLY A 51 4.32 -6.34 -0.61
C GLY A 51 5.70 -6.96 -0.36
N SER A 52 6.58 -6.87 -1.35
CA SER A 52 8.01 -7.16 -1.22
C SER A 52 8.81 -5.97 -1.74
N VAL A 53 9.86 -5.58 -1.01
CA VAL A 53 10.78 -4.55 -1.47
C VAL A 53 11.79 -5.19 -2.42
N THR A 54 12.02 -4.59 -3.57
CA THR A 54 13.06 -4.97 -4.52
C THR A 54 13.84 -3.75 -4.95
N GLU A 55 15.02 -3.95 -5.53
CA GLU A 55 15.73 -2.87 -6.21
C GLU A 55 14.88 -2.37 -7.39
N ALA A 56 14.82 -1.05 -7.56
CA ALA A 56 14.09 -0.41 -8.64
C ALA A 56 14.93 -0.47 -9.93
N PRO A 57 14.42 -1.01 -11.03
CA PRO A 57 15.13 -0.99 -12.31
C PRO A 57 15.18 0.46 -12.84
N GLY A 58 16.37 0.97 -13.14
CA GLY A 58 16.53 2.27 -13.79
C GLY A 58 17.59 3.18 -13.16
N ASN A 59 17.57 4.45 -13.55
CA ASN A 59 18.61 5.41 -13.20
C ASN A 59 18.56 5.77 -11.68
N PRO A 60 19.66 5.61 -10.92
CA PRO A 60 19.71 5.92 -9.49
C PRO A 60 19.34 7.37 -9.14
N PHE A 61 19.51 8.30 -10.09
CA PHE A 61 19.47 9.74 -9.85
C PHE A 61 18.15 10.43 -10.22
N GLY A 62 17.19 9.74 -10.83
CA GLY A 62 16.13 10.41 -11.58
C GLY A 62 14.75 9.93 -11.19
N ASP A 63 14.16 10.55 -10.18
CA ASP A 63 12.93 11.32 -10.32
C ASP A 63 12.25 11.46 -8.95
N TYR A 64 12.56 12.57 -8.27
CA TYR A 64 11.91 12.96 -7.02
C TYR A 64 10.39 13.09 -7.20
N THR A 65 9.93 13.49 -8.38
CA THR A 65 8.51 13.61 -8.68
C THR A 65 7.84 12.23 -8.76
N ALA A 66 8.55 11.21 -9.26
CA ALA A 66 8.06 9.83 -9.25
C ALA A 66 7.91 9.28 -7.82
N ASP A 67 8.86 9.55 -6.91
CA ASP A 67 8.71 9.13 -5.50
C ASP A 67 7.56 9.86 -4.80
N LEU A 68 7.41 11.17 -5.03
CA LEU A 68 6.26 11.92 -4.51
C LEU A 68 4.94 11.40 -5.06
N LEU A 69 4.89 11.07 -6.35
CA LEU A 69 3.71 10.47 -6.97
C LEU A 69 3.43 9.09 -6.38
N ASN A 70 4.45 8.27 -6.16
CA ASN A 70 4.32 6.97 -5.51
C ASN A 70 3.81 7.12 -4.07
N ALA A 71 4.35 8.05 -3.29
CA ALA A 71 3.89 8.34 -1.94
C ALA A 71 2.42 8.82 -1.93
N LYS A 72 2.05 9.70 -2.87
CA LYS A 72 0.65 10.15 -3.02
C LYS A 72 -0.27 8.98 -3.37
N SER A 73 0.13 8.16 -4.34
CA SER A 73 -0.65 7.00 -4.80
C SER A 73 -0.83 5.98 -3.69
N ALA A 74 0.23 5.69 -2.93
CA ALA A 74 0.17 4.82 -1.77
C ALA A 74 -0.74 5.37 -0.67
N SER A 75 -0.73 6.68 -0.43
CA SER A 75 -1.67 7.34 0.50
C SER A 75 -3.13 7.15 0.07
N TYR A 76 -3.43 7.24 -1.23
CA TYR A 76 -4.77 6.95 -1.74
C TYR A 76 -5.12 5.46 -1.64
N ALA A 77 -4.17 4.56 -1.85
CA ALA A 77 -4.40 3.12 -1.69
C ALA A 77 -4.77 2.77 -0.23
N VAL A 78 -4.12 3.40 0.77
CA VAL A 78 -4.54 3.25 2.18
C VAL A 78 -5.97 3.73 2.38
N LYS A 79 -6.32 4.92 1.85
CA LYS A 79 -7.68 5.48 1.96
C LYS A 79 -8.72 4.58 1.31
N ALA A 80 -8.46 4.08 0.10
CA ALA A 80 -9.39 3.22 -0.63
C ALA A 80 -9.67 1.91 0.12
N ASN A 81 -8.63 1.25 0.62
CA ASN A 81 -8.80 0.03 1.42
C ASN A 81 -9.53 0.29 2.74
N MET A 82 -9.28 1.44 3.39
CA MET A 82 -9.99 1.83 4.60
C MET A 82 -11.49 2.06 4.35
N VAL A 83 -11.88 2.62 3.20
CA VAL A 83 -13.31 2.76 2.84
C VAL A 83 -13.97 1.39 2.75
N SER A 84 -13.31 0.40 2.13
CA SER A 84 -13.84 -0.97 2.07
C SER A 84 -14.03 -1.58 3.46
N LEU A 85 -13.12 -1.34 4.41
CA LEU A 85 -13.27 -1.80 5.79
C LEU A 85 -14.43 -1.11 6.51
N LYS A 86 -14.58 0.21 6.34
CA LYS A 86 -15.67 0.96 6.95
C LYS A 86 -17.03 0.49 6.44
N THR A 87 -17.18 0.32 5.13
CA THR A 87 -18.43 -0.19 4.56
C THR A 87 -18.74 -1.60 5.06
N GLN A 88 -17.73 -2.46 5.21
CA GLN A 88 -17.93 -3.79 5.80
C GLN A 88 -18.44 -3.70 7.25
N ASP A 89 -17.84 -2.83 8.06
CA ASP A 89 -18.23 -2.60 9.45
C ASP A 89 -19.67 -2.07 9.56
N GLU A 90 -20.02 -1.06 8.75
CA GLU A 90 -21.37 -0.51 8.68
C GLU A 90 -22.41 -1.57 8.28
N LEU A 91 -22.11 -2.43 7.30
CA LEU A 91 -23.00 -3.50 6.88
C LEU A 91 -23.21 -4.55 7.99
N LEU A 92 -22.15 -4.90 8.74
CA LEU A 92 -22.27 -5.78 9.90
C LEU A 92 -23.15 -5.15 10.97
N GLY A 93 -22.95 -3.86 11.28
CA GLY A 93 -23.78 -3.13 12.24
C GLY A 93 -25.26 -3.11 11.83
N ARG A 94 -25.55 -2.83 10.55
CA ARG A 94 -26.94 -2.84 10.05
C ARG A 94 -27.58 -4.24 10.08
N LEU A 95 -26.83 -5.30 9.82
CA LEU A 95 -27.35 -6.66 9.93
C LEU A 95 -27.71 -7.01 11.37
N LEU A 96 -26.85 -6.63 12.33
CA LEU A 96 -27.12 -6.84 13.76
C LEU A 96 -28.37 -6.08 14.21
N ASP A 97 -28.52 -4.82 13.79
CA ASP A 97 -29.67 -3.97 14.11
C ASP A 97 -31.00 -4.52 13.58
N VAL A 98 -31.00 -5.15 12.40
CA VAL A 98 -32.20 -5.79 11.83
C VAL A 98 -32.57 -7.09 12.55
N THR A 99 -31.61 -7.75 13.19
CA THR A 99 -31.83 -9.03 13.91
C THR A 99 -32.14 -8.86 15.40
N ALA A 100 -31.99 -7.65 15.94
CA ALA A 100 -32.29 -7.31 17.34
C ALA A 100 -33.78 -6.96 17.52
#